data_AF-A0AAV7QYN8-F1
#
_entry.id   AF-A0AAV7QYN8-F1
#
_cell.length_a   1.000
_cell.length_b   1.000
_cell.length_c   1.000
_cell.angle_alpha   90.00
_cell.angle_beta   90.00
_cell.angle_gamma   90.00
#
_symmetry.space_group_name_H-M   'P 1'
#
loop_
_entity.id
_entity.type
_entity.pdbx_description
1 polymer ?
#
loop_
_entity_poly.entity_id
_entity_poly.type
_entity_poly.pdbx_seq_one_letter_code
_entity_poly.pdbx_strand_id
1 'polypeptide(L)'
;MEADLRSLVTELTILRDEHRKLKDCVTEGEQTLAVIQPQTLDNLQAIEDLQEYVHLLEEHASYTKGCYWRCNVCIIGMREDMEGRDPLKFLDTWFHSFVPASDLSYFSLERAHRVPACRHPQ
;
A
#
# COMPACT_ATOMS: atom_id res chain seq x y z
N MET A 1 6.32 -14.62 -74.50
CA MET A 1 7.73 -14.34 -74.14
C MET A 1 7.94 -12.92 -73.63
N GLU A 2 7.81 -11.85 -74.43
CA GLU A 2 7.99 -10.48 -73.89
C GLU A 2 6.93 -10.07 -72.86
N ALA A 3 5.67 -10.46 -73.06
CA ALA A 3 4.58 -10.17 -72.12
C ALA A 3 4.79 -10.86 -70.76
N ASP A 4 5.26 -12.10 -70.76
CA ASP A 4 5.55 -12.87 -69.54
C ASP A 4 6.73 -12.27 -68.76
N LEU A 5 7.75 -11.79 -69.47
CA LEU A 5 8.90 -11.11 -68.87
C LEU A 5 8.50 -9.79 -68.21
N ARG A 6 7.62 -9.00 -68.84
CA ARG A 6 7.08 -7.77 -68.25
C ARG A 6 6.21 -8.05 -67.02
N SER A 7 5.41 -9.10 -67.07
CA SER A 7 4.61 -9.55 -65.93
C SER A 7 5.51 -9.96 -64.75
N LEU A 8 6.53 -10.77 -65.01
CA LEU A 8 7.48 -11.22 -63.98
C LEU A 8 8.25 -10.05 -63.35
N VAL A 9 8.66 -9.06 -64.15
CA VAL A 9 9.31 -7.84 -63.63
C VAL A 9 8.37 -7.05 -62.72
N THR A 10 7.08 -6.99 -63.05
CA THR A 10 6.07 -6.28 -62.24
C THR A 10 5.81 -7.00 -60.91
N GLU A 11 5.70 -8.33 -60.93
CA GLU A 11 5.60 -9.15 -59.72
C GLU A 11 6.82 -8.97 -58.80
N LEU A 12 8.03 -8.98 -59.37
CA LEU A 12 9.27 -8.79 -58.63
C LEU A 12 9.40 -7.38 -58.02
N THR A 13 8.92 -6.34 -58.71
CA THR A 13 8.93 -4.98 -58.14
C THR A 13 7.94 -4.84 -56.99
N ILE A 14 6.74 -5.44 -57.10
CA ILE A 14 5.75 -5.48 -56.02
C ILE A 14 6.34 -6.20 -54.80
N LEU A 15 6.87 -7.41 -54.99
CA LEU A 15 7.49 -8.20 -53.91
C LEU A 15 8.63 -7.45 -53.22
N ARG A 16 9.48 -6.75 -53.98
CA ARG A 16 10.57 -5.94 -53.43
C ARG A 16 10.03 -4.80 -52.55
N ASP A 17 8.96 -4.16 -52.97
CA ASP A 17 8.40 -3.02 -52.25
C ASP A 17 7.63 -3.46 -51.00
N GLU A 18 6.94 -4.61 -51.06
CA GLU A 18 6.37 -5.27 -49.88
C GLU A 18 7.43 -5.72 -48.89
N HIS A 19 8.51 -6.36 -49.35
CA HIS A 19 9.63 -6.75 -48.51
C HIS A 19 10.27 -5.54 -47.82
N ARG A 20 10.34 -4.39 -48.50
CA ARG A 20 10.84 -3.14 -47.92
C ARG A 20 9.93 -2.64 -46.81
N LYS A 21 8.61 -2.59 -47.06
CA LYS A 21 7.62 -2.19 -46.04
C LYS A 21 7.66 -3.09 -44.82
N LEU A 22 7.77 -4.41 -45.02
CA LEU A 22 7.93 -5.36 -43.92
C LEU A 22 9.20 -5.10 -43.13
N LYS A 23 10.33 -4.87 -43.81
CA LYS A 23 11.59 -4.56 -43.14
C LYS A 23 11.48 -3.30 -42.29
N ASP A 24 10.90 -2.23 -42.82
CA ASP A 24 10.72 -0.97 -42.12
C ASP A 24 9.81 -1.15 -40.89
N CYS A 25 8.70 -1.89 -41.04
CA CYS A 25 7.79 -2.22 -39.95
C CYS A 25 8.46 -3.04 -38.83
N VAL A 26 9.32 -4.01 -39.20
CA VAL A 26 10.08 -4.81 -38.23
C VAL A 26 11.08 -3.92 -37.48
N THR A 27 11.82 -3.06 -38.19
CA THR A 27 12.79 -2.15 -37.57
C THR A 27 12.11 -1.17 -36.59
N GLU A 28 10.94 -0.63 -36.94
CA GLU A 28 10.17 0.24 -36.03
C GLU A 28 9.68 -0.52 -34.78
N GLY A 29 9.22 -1.76 -34.96
CA GLY A 29 8.83 -2.64 -33.87
C GLY A 29 10.01 -2.95 -32.93
N GLU A 30 11.18 -3.26 -33.48
CA GLU A 30 12.40 -3.51 -32.72
C GLU A 30 12.85 -2.27 -31.92
N GLN A 31 12.80 -1.08 -32.53
CA GLN A 31 13.11 0.17 -31.85
C GLN A 31 12.14 0.46 -30.70
N THR A 32 10.85 0.21 -30.92
CA THR A 32 9.82 0.37 -29.90
C THR A 32 10.06 -0.59 -28.72
N LEU A 33 10.38 -1.86 -29.02
CA LEU A 33 10.71 -2.85 -28.00
C LEU A 33 11.98 -2.49 -27.23
N ALA A 34 13.00 -1.96 -27.90
CA ALA A 34 14.24 -1.52 -27.28
C ALA A 34 14.03 -0.39 -26.25
N VAL A 35 12.96 0.40 -26.38
CA VAL A 35 12.59 1.44 -25.39
C VAL A 35 11.68 0.88 -24.30
N ILE A 36 10.68 0.08 -24.65
CA ILE A 36 9.67 -0.41 -23.69
C ILE A 36 10.26 -1.45 -22.73
N GLN A 37 11.12 -2.35 -23.21
CA GLN A 37 11.69 -3.41 -22.38
C GLN A 37 12.46 -2.88 -21.16
N PRO A 38 13.44 -1.95 -21.30
CA PRO A 38 14.16 -1.43 -20.14
C PRO A 38 13.24 -0.65 -19.21
N GLN A 39 12.33 0.17 -19.74
CA GLN A 39 11.35 0.90 -18.91
C GLN A 39 10.45 -0.04 -18.10
N THR A 40 10.04 -1.16 -18.70
CA THR A 40 9.22 -2.16 -18.01
C THR A 40 10.02 -2.82 -16.88
N LEU A 41 11.30 -3.13 -17.13
CA LEU A 41 12.17 -3.71 -16.11
C LEU A 41 12.41 -2.74 -14.94
N ASP A 42 12.70 -1.48 -15.24
CA ASP A 42 12.89 -0.42 -14.23
C ASP A 42 11.63 -0.22 -13.38
N ASN A 43 10.46 -0.22 -14.03
CA ASN A 43 9.18 -0.11 -13.33
C ASN A 43 8.90 -1.31 -12.43
N LEU A 44 9.23 -2.53 -12.87
CA LEU A 44 9.08 -3.72 -12.04
C LEU A 44 9.98 -3.65 -10.80
N GLN A 45 11.23 -3.23 -10.97
CA GLN A 45 12.15 -3.03 -9.84
C GLN A 45 11.60 -1.98 -8.87
N ALA A 46 11.12 -0.84 -9.38
CA ALA A 46 10.54 0.20 -8.52
C ALA A 46 9.30 -0.29 -7.77
N ILE A 47 8.49 -1.17 -8.37
CA ILE A 47 7.34 -1.79 -7.70
C ILE A 47 7.80 -2.72 -6.57
N GLU A 48 8.83 -3.54 -6.79
CA GLU A 48 9.39 -4.40 -5.76
C GLU A 48 9.94 -3.60 -4.58
N ASP A 49 10.71 -2.55 -4.85
CA ASP A 49 11.27 -1.66 -3.83
C ASP A 49 10.15 -0.96 -3.02
N LEU A 50 9.09 -0.53 -3.70
CA LEU A 50 7.92 0.07 -3.05
C LEU A 50 7.15 -0.96 -2.20
N GLN A 51 7.03 -2.21 -2.65
CA GLN A 51 6.39 -3.27 -1.90
C GLN A 51 7.15 -3.58 -0.61
N GLU A 52 8.49 -3.67 -0.69
CA GLU A 52 9.33 -3.87 0.49
C GLU A 52 9.19 -2.69 1.48
N TYR A 53 9.19 -1.46 0.97
CA TYR A 53 9.01 -0.27 1.81
C TYR A 53 7.64 -0.24 2.49
N VAL A 54 6.57 -0.58 1.75
CA VAL A 54 5.22 -0.70 2.32
C VAL A 54 5.19 -1.75 3.42
N HIS A 55 5.80 -2.91 3.19
CA HIS A 55 5.87 -3.97 4.19
C HIS A 55 6.57 -3.50 5.48
N LEU A 56 7.72 -2.83 5.35
CA LEU A 56 8.44 -2.25 6.49
C LEU A 56 7.58 -1.23 7.26
N LEU A 57 6.83 -0.39 6.56
CA LEU A 57 5.91 0.57 7.18
C LEU A 57 4.77 -0.14 7.93
N GLU A 58 4.23 -1.22 7.38
CA GLU A 58 3.19 -2.02 8.04
C GLU A 58 3.71 -2.68 9.33
N GLU A 59 4.94 -3.22 9.31
CA GLU A 59 5.60 -3.76 10.49
C GLU A 59 5.81 -2.68 11.55
N HIS A 60 6.34 -1.52 11.16
CA HIS A 60 6.56 -0.40 12.07
C HIS A 60 5.25 0.15 12.65
N ALA A 61 4.20 0.25 11.83
CA ALA A 61 2.86 0.65 12.29
C ALA A 61 2.29 -0.36 13.29
N SER A 62 2.47 -1.66 13.03
CA SER A 62 2.03 -2.73 13.93
C SER A 62 2.80 -2.70 15.26
N TYR A 63 4.12 -2.52 15.20
CA TYR A 63 4.96 -2.33 16.38
C TYR A 63 4.53 -1.11 17.19
N THR A 64 4.34 0.03 16.53
CA THR A 64 3.92 1.29 17.18
C THR A 64 2.53 1.16 17.81
N LYS A 65 1.58 0.53 17.13
CA LYS A 65 0.27 0.19 17.70
C LYS A 65 0.42 -0.68 18.95
N GLY A 66 1.28 -1.70 18.89
CA GLY A 66 1.61 -2.54 20.04
C GLY A 66 2.18 -1.73 21.21
N CYS A 67 3.16 -0.86 20.96
CA CYS A 67 3.77 0.00 21.97
C CYS A 67 2.77 0.99 22.57
N TYR A 68 1.91 1.60 21.75
CA TYR A 68 0.84 2.46 22.22
C TYR A 68 -0.15 1.68 23.10
N TRP A 69 -0.50 0.43 22.73
CA TRP A 69 -1.45 -0.36 23.51
C TRP A 69 -0.88 -0.95 24.80
N ARG A 70 0.44 -1.15 24.91
CA ARG A 70 1.07 -1.65 26.14
C ARG A 70 0.84 -0.76 27.37
N CYS A 71 0.71 0.54 27.16
CA CYS A 71 0.46 1.50 28.23
C CYS A 71 -1.02 1.89 28.37
N ASN A 72 -1.90 1.32 27.53
CA ASN A 72 -3.32 1.61 27.54
C ASN A 72 -4.10 0.41 28.11
N VAL A 73 -5.10 0.69 28.95
CA VAL A 73 -6.01 -0.31 29.49
C VAL A 73 -7.41 -0.02 28.97
N CYS A 74 -8.09 -1.05 28.45
CA CYS A 74 -9.49 -0.97 28.04
C CYS A 74 -10.38 -1.53 29.15
N ILE A 75 -11.27 -0.70 29.69
CA ILE A 75 -12.25 -1.11 30.71
C ILE A 75 -13.57 -1.41 30.02
N ILE A 76 -14.06 -2.65 30.15
CA ILE A 76 -15.31 -3.12 29.53
C ILE A 76 -16.37 -3.29 30.61
N GLY A 77 -17.63 -2.98 30.27
CA GLY A 77 -18.78 -3.19 31.18
C GLY A 77 -19.06 -2.03 32.14
N MET A 78 -18.33 -0.91 32.04
CA MET A 78 -18.71 0.33 32.71
C MET A 78 -19.97 0.92 32.11
N ARG A 79 -20.96 1.21 32.96
CA ARG A 79 -22.21 1.87 32.57
C ARG A 79 -21.90 3.22 31.92
N GLU A 80 -22.70 3.57 30.92
CA GLU A 80 -22.70 4.91 30.35
C GLU A 80 -22.95 5.95 31.46
N ASP A 81 -22.23 7.07 31.40
CA ASP A 81 -22.30 8.21 32.33
C ASP A 81 -21.75 8.02 33.76
N MET A 82 -21.24 6.83 34.11
CA MET A 82 -20.68 6.60 35.45
C MET A 82 -19.50 7.53 35.78
N GLU A 83 -18.71 7.90 34.77
CA GLU A 83 -17.51 8.72 34.90
C GLU A 83 -17.80 10.23 35.03
N GLY A 84 -19.04 10.66 34.76
CA GLY A 84 -19.45 12.05 34.85
C GLY A 84 -18.71 12.96 33.86
N ARG A 85 -18.38 14.18 34.30
CA ARG A 85 -17.76 15.23 33.46
C ARG A 85 -16.23 15.14 33.38
N ASP A 86 -15.59 14.38 34.26
CA ASP A 86 -14.13 14.25 34.33
C ASP A 86 -13.74 12.76 34.45
N PRO A 87 -13.59 12.09 33.30
CA PRO A 87 -13.21 10.67 33.26
C PRO A 87 -11.86 10.38 33.91
N LEU A 88 -10.92 11.33 33.86
CA LEU A 88 -9.57 11.14 34.39
C LEU A 88 -9.61 11.07 35.91
N LYS A 89 -10.24 12.06 36.54
CA LYS A 89 -10.40 12.10 38.00
C LYS A 89 -11.24 10.93 38.50
N PHE A 90 -12.28 10.57 37.76
CA PHE A 90 -13.09 9.39 38.07
C PHE A 90 -12.24 8.12 38.08
N LEU A 91 -11.50 7.84 37.00
CA LEU A 91 -10.67 6.64 36.92
C LEU A 91 -9.55 6.65 37.95
N ASP A 92 -8.91 7.78 38.20
CA ASP A 92 -7.88 7.90 39.23
C ASP A 92 -8.44 7.49 40.60
N THR A 93 -9.58 8.07 40.99
CA THR A 93 -10.25 7.74 42.25
C THR A 93 -10.70 6.27 42.29
N TRP A 94 -11.25 5.78 41.17
CA TRP A 94 -11.74 4.41 41.05
C TRP A 94 -10.61 3.40 41.18
N PHE A 95 -9.47 3.59 40.50
CA PHE A 95 -8.30 2.71 40.60
C PHE A 95 -7.72 2.68 42.02
N HIS A 96 -7.58 3.84 42.67
CA HIS A 96 -7.11 3.93 44.05
C HIS A 96 -8.03 3.26 45.07
N SER A 97 -9.29 2.94 44.70
CA SER A 97 -10.20 2.19 45.56
C SER A 97 -9.93 0.67 45.58
N PHE A 98 -9.22 0.13 44.59
CA PHE A 98 -8.93 -1.30 44.48
C PHE A 98 -7.47 -1.66 44.73
N VAL A 99 -6.54 -0.75 44.43
CA VAL A 99 -5.10 -1.01 44.50
C VAL A 99 -4.49 -0.20 45.65
N PRO A 100 -3.67 -0.81 46.52
CA PRO A 100 -2.96 -0.10 47.57
C PRO A 100 -2.07 1.02 47.02
N ALA A 101 -1.99 2.14 47.74
CA ALA A 101 -1.22 3.31 47.30
C ALA A 101 0.30 3.04 47.11
N SER A 102 0.86 2.03 47.79
CA SER A 102 2.26 1.61 47.59
C SER A 102 2.53 1.15 46.16
N ASP A 103 1.55 0.47 45.57
CA ASP A 103 1.69 -0.20 44.27
C ASP A 103 1.38 0.77 43.11
N LEU A 104 0.71 1.89 43.42
CA LEU A 104 0.41 2.96 42.47
C LEU A 104 1.43 4.11 42.48
N SER A 105 2.52 4.00 43.25
CA SER A 105 3.52 5.08 43.40
C SER A 105 4.19 5.52 42.08
N TYR A 106 4.19 4.66 41.06
CA TYR A 106 4.71 4.96 39.71
C TYR A 106 3.60 5.01 38.65
N PHE A 107 2.34 4.92 39.06
CA PHE A 107 1.19 4.93 38.17
C PHE A 107 0.71 6.37 37.97
N SER A 108 0.57 6.78 36.72
CA SER A 108 -0.05 8.06 36.39
C SER A 108 -0.97 7.89 35.19
N LEU A 109 -2.18 8.45 35.28
CA LEU A 109 -3.13 8.48 34.19
C LEU A 109 -2.92 9.76 33.38
N GLU A 110 -2.49 9.62 32.14
CA GLU A 110 -2.32 10.77 31.24
C GLU A 110 -3.63 11.16 30.54
N ARG A 111 -4.45 10.16 30.18
CA ARG A 111 -5.68 10.36 29.43
C ARG A 111 -6.72 9.29 29.76
N ALA A 112 -7.97 9.74 29.88
CA ALA A 112 -9.13 8.88 30.02
C ALA A 112 -10.23 9.37 29.09
N HIS A 113 -10.82 8.46 28.32
CA HIS A 113 -11.94 8.76 27.44
C HIS A 113 -12.68 7.47 27.08
N ARG A 114 -13.97 7.60 26.71
CA ARG A 114 -14.67 6.51 26.04
C ARG A 114 -14.15 6.33 24.62
N VAL A 115 -13.97 5.08 24.23
CA VAL A 115 -13.81 4.74 22.82
C VAL A 115 -15.19 4.93 22.16
N PRO A 116 -15.32 5.81 21.16
CA PRO A 116 -16.59 5.97 20.47
C PRO A 116 -17.00 4.64 19.84
N ALA A 117 -18.28 4.30 19.91
CA ALA A 117 -18.79 3.10 19.28
C ALA A 117 -18.43 3.12 17.78
N CYS A 118 -17.69 2.11 17.32
CA CYS A 118 -17.49 1.89 15.89
C CYS A 118 -18.87 1.67 15.27
N ARG A 119 -19.36 2.64 14.49
CA ARG A 119 -20.43 2.38 13.53
C ARG A 119 -19.82 1.46 12.48
N HIS A 120 -20.07 0.15 12.59
CA HIS A 120 -19.88 -0.72 11.44
C HIS A 120 -20.76 -0.19 10.29
N PRO A 121 -20.21 0.07 9.10
CA PRO A 121 -21.06 0.24 7.93
C PRO A 121 -21.81 -1.09 7.73
N GLN A 122 -23.14 -1.01 7.78
CA GLN A 122 -24.02 -2.11 7.37
C GLN A 122 -23.96 -2.27 5.84
#